data_AF-A0A523GET4-F1
#
_entry.id   AF-A0A523GET4-F1
#
_cell.length_a   1.000
_cell.length_b   1.000
_cell.length_c   1.000
_cell.angle_alpha   90.00
_cell.angle_beta   90.00
_cell.angle_gamma   90.00
#
_symmetry.space_group_name_H-M   'P 1'
#
loop_
_entity.id
_entity.type
_entity.pdbx_description
1 polymer ?
#
loop_
_entity_poly.entity_id
_entity_poly.type
_entity_poly.pdbx_seq_one_letter_code
_entity_poly.pdbx_strand_id
1 'polypeptide(L)'
;MAVDSLDPRIRRWNLQQQRAEDYSAQDLDQLPTYEVFVQLKDGKAFEHAGIVHAATPDMAFLFAKEQFSRRYTCTGMWVVPSDLVWVTSFTELEENLYDHISNMTTKARGPLEDYHVFHLIKRGKQHKYEGQVQAKDQQHALLMAKEKFDNGKPVLNIWLIKSVDMRITTEEDQIIWSTLKEKTHRDVISYRAGDRLKKFKEKENG
;
A
#
# COMPACT_ATOMS: atom_id res chain seq x y z
N MET A 1 21.44 21.07 -35.37
CA MET A 1 22.82 20.65 -35.04
C MET A 1 22.76 19.28 -34.38
N ALA A 2 23.79 18.44 -34.44
CA ALA A 2 23.77 17.16 -33.71
C ALA A 2 23.80 17.40 -32.20
N VAL A 3 23.21 16.51 -31.39
CA VAL A 3 23.21 16.62 -29.93
C VAL A 3 24.65 16.48 -29.40
N ASP A 4 25.21 17.54 -28.84
CA ASP A 4 26.51 17.49 -28.16
C ASP A 4 26.34 16.95 -26.73
N SER A 5 26.25 15.63 -26.62
CA SER A 5 26.21 14.91 -25.34
C SER A 5 27.60 14.44 -24.93
N LEU A 6 27.93 14.51 -23.64
CA LEU A 6 29.18 13.96 -23.09
C LEU A 6 29.19 12.42 -23.01
N ASP A 7 28.04 11.75 -23.22
CA ASP A 7 27.97 10.28 -23.27
C ASP A 7 28.37 9.76 -24.67
N PRO A 8 29.45 8.96 -24.80
CA PRO A 8 29.90 8.42 -26.10
C PRO A 8 28.86 7.54 -26.80
N ARG A 9 27.93 6.94 -26.06
CA ARG A 9 26.84 6.13 -26.63
C ARG A 9 25.83 7.00 -27.36
N ILE A 10 25.53 8.18 -26.82
CA ILE A 10 24.61 9.14 -27.45
C ILE A 10 25.28 9.75 -28.69
N ARG A 11 26.59 10.05 -28.63
CA ARG A 11 27.36 10.54 -29.79
C ARG A 11 27.35 9.57 -30.98
N ARG A 12 27.40 8.25 -30.74
CA ARG A 12 27.34 7.24 -31.82
C ARG A 12 26.04 7.27 -32.61
N TRP A 13 24.95 7.71 -32.00
CA TRP A 13 23.62 7.68 -32.62
C TRP A 13 23.37 8.88 -33.54
N ASN A 14 24.28 9.87 -33.57
CA ASN A 14 24.22 11.06 -34.42
C ASN A 14 22.82 11.72 -34.41
N LEU A 15 22.21 11.79 -33.23
CA LEU A 15 20.86 12.33 -33.06
C LEU A 15 20.87 13.80 -33.42
N GLN A 16 19.94 14.20 -34.29
CA GLN A 16 19.72 15.61 -34.58
C GLN A 16 19.09 16.27 -33.34
N GLN A 17 19.57 17.45 -32.94
CA GLN A 17 18.83 18.32 -32.02
C GLN A 17 17.54 18.71 -32.71
N GLN A 18 16.49 17.95 -32.44
CA GLN A 18 15.14 18.48 -32.56
C GLN A 18 15.02 19.51 -31.44
N ARG A 19 14.65 20.75 -31.82
CA ARG A 19 14.05 21.69 -30.86
C ARG A 19 12.94 20.90 -30.19
N ALA A 20 12.84 20.95 -28.86
CA ALA A 20 11.69 20.37 -28.18
C ALA A 20 10.46 21.05 -28.79
N GLU A 21 9.86 20.41 -29.80
CA GLU A 21 8.44 20.57 -30.04
C GLU A 21 7.81 20.27 -28.69
N ASP A 22 6.87 21.12 -28.26
CA ASP A 22 6.14 20.90 -27.03
C ASP A 22 5.49 19.52 -27.17
N TYR A 23 6.18 18.49 -26.67
CA TYR A 23 5.62 17.18 -26.45
C TYR A 23 4.57 17.42 -25.38
N SER A 24 3.37 17.85 -25.76
CA SER A 24 2.21 17.56 -24.96
C SER A 24 2.21 16.04 -24.89
N ALA A 25 2.57 15.49 -23.72
CA ALA A 25 2.28 14.09 -23.47
C ALA A 25 0.81 13.93 -23.80
N GLN A 26 0.50 13.32 -24.95
CA GLN A 26 -0.84 12.81 -25.18
C GLN A 26 -1.12 11.95 -23.96
N ASP A 27 -2.32 12.04 -23.39
CA ASP A 27 -2.75 11.16 -22.30
C ASP A 27 -2.58 9.72 -22.80
N LEU A 28 -1.40 9.15 -22.56
CA LEU A 28 -1.11 7.76 -22.86
C LEU A 28 -2.04 6.95 -21.98
N ASP A 29 -2.36 5.76 -22.46
CA ASP A 29 -3.15 4.69 -21.83
C ASP A 29 -2.52 4.23 -20.50
N GLN A 30 -2.38 5.14 -19.53
CA GLN A 30 -1.83 4.89 -18.22
C GLN A 30 -2.90 4.17 -17.42
N LEU A 31 -2.63 2.91 -17.12
CA LEU A 31 -3.50 2.12 -16.27
C LEU A 31 -3.63 2.81 -14.90
N PRO A 32 -4.86 2.90 -14.34
CA PRO A 32 -5.07 3.54 -13.05
C PRO A 32 -4.25 2.86 -11.95
N THR A 33 -3.84 3.67 -10.98
CA THR A 33 -3.08 3.23 -9.81
C THR A 33 -4.03 2.72 -8.73
N TYR A 34 -3.67 1.61 -8.11
CA TYR A 34 -4.38 1.03 -6.99
C TYR A 34 -3.45 0.92 -5.78
N GLU A 35 -3.94 1.35 -4.62
CA GLU A 35 -3.31 1.07 -3.33
C GLU A 35 -3.65 -0.37 -2.90
N VAL A 36 -2.65 -1.07 -2.39
CA VAL A 36 -2.77 -2.47 -1.95
C VAL A 36 -2.56 -2.56 -0.45
N PHE A 37 -3.48 -3.23 0.23
CA PHE A 37 -3.39 -3.56 1.66
C PHE A 37 -3.33 -5.07 1.82
N VAL A 38 -2.43 -5.57 2.66
CA VAL A 38 -2.25 -7.00 2.91
C VAL A 38 -2.40 -7.33 4.38
N GLN A 39 -2.99 -8.49 4.65
CA GLN A 39 -3.04 -9.09 5.96
C GLN A 39 -2.01 -10.22 6.00
N LEU A 40 -0.89 -9.97 6.69
CA LEU A 40 0.23 -10.93 6.74
C LEU A 40 -0.10 -12.20 7.52
N LYS A 41 -0.98 -12.10 8.52
CA LYS A 41 -1.39 -13.20 9.40
C LYS A 41 -2.84 -13.01 9.80
N ASP A 42 -3.53 -14.12 9.98
CA ASP A 42 -4.91 -14.12 10.46
C ASP A 42 -5.04 -13.36 11.80
N GLY A 43 -6.12 -12.60 11.93
CA GLY A 43 -6.39 -11.72 13.07
C GLY A 43 -5.46 -10.50 13.21
N LYS A 44 -4.51 -10.26 12.29
CA LYS A 44 -3.75 -9.00 12.26
C LYS A 44 -4.45 -7.95 11.42
N ALA A 45 -4.19 -6.68 11.72
CA ALA A 45 -4.62 -5.57 10.91
C ALA A 45 -4.03 -5.67 9.50
N PHE A 46 -4.81 -5.25 8.51
CA PHE A 46 -4.31 -5.00 7.16
C PHE A 46 -3.33 -3.83 7.20
N GLU A 47 -2.24 -3.94 6.46
CA GLU A 47 -1.27 -2.86 6.32
C GLU A 47 -1.02 -2.56 4.85
N HIS A 48 -0.82 -1.27 4.56
CA HIS A 48 -0.49 -0.83 3.21
C HIS A 48 0.84 -1.46 2.76
N ALA A 49 0.83 -2.11 1.59
CA ALA A 49 1.97 -2.81 1.03
C ALA A 49 2.66 -2.01 -0.09
N GLY A 50 1.90 -1.24 -0.85
CA GLY A 50 2.36 -0.50 -2.01
C GLY A 50 1.28 -0.41 -3.08
N ILE A 51 1.70 -0.06 -4.30
CA ILE A 51 0.80 0.18 -5.43
C ILE A 51 0.94 -0.85 -6.55
N VAL A 52 -0.10 -0.96 -7.37
CA VAL A 52 -0.10 -1.63 -8.68
C VAL A 52 -0.85 -0.79 -9.71
N HIS A 53 -0.56 -0.99 -11.00
CA HIS A 53 -1.29 -0.36 -12.10
C HIS A 53 -2.09 -1.43 -12.86
N ALA A 54 -3.40 -1.23 -13.01
CA ALA A 54 -4.27 -2.21 -13.65
C ALA A 54 -5.52 -1.56 -14.23
N ALA A 55 -6.15 -2.19 -15.23
CA ALA A 55 -7.35 -1.64 -15.86
C ALA A 55 -8.61 -1.75 -14.95
N THR A 56 -8.69 -2.79 -14.12
CA THR A 56 -9.86 -3.08 -13.28
C THR A 56 -9.44 -3.50 -11.87
N PRO A 57 -10.33 -3.40 -10.86
CA PRO A 57 -10.03 -3.83 -9.50
C PRO A 57 -9.64 -5.30 -9.38
N ASP A 58 -10.26 -6.20 -10.16
CA ASP A 58 -9.91 -7.63 -10.14
C ASP A 58 -8.52 -7.90 -10.76
N MET A 59 -8.15 -7.16 -11.80
CA MET A 59 -6.81 -7.23 -12.38
C MET A 59 -5.77 -6.66 -11.40
N ALA A 60 -6.09 -5.56 -10.72
CA ALA A 60 -5.27 -5.00 -9.65
C ALA A 60 -5.06 -6.02 -8.53
N PHE A 61 -6.12 -6.70 -8.11
CA PHE A 61 -6.06 -7.77 -7.10
C PHE A 61 -5.15 -8.91 -7.54
N LEU A 62 -5.26 -9.38 -8.79
CA LEU A 62 -4.39 -10.43 -9.32
C LEU A 62 -2.92 -10.01 -9.36
N PHE A 63 -2.63 -8.77 -9.77
CA PHE A 63 -1.27 -8.24 -9.79
C PHE A 63 -0.69 -8.06 -8.39
N ALA A 64 -1.50 -7.55 -7.48
CA ALA A 64 -1.16 -7.41 -6.07
C ALA A 64 -0.83 -8.77 -5.43
N LYS A 65 -1.59 -9.82 -5.77
CA LYS A 65 -1.34 -11.20 -5.33
C LYS A 65 0.07 -11.65 -5.72
N GLU A 66 0.44 -11.46 -6.99
CA GLU A 66 1.75 -11.88 -7.51
C GLU A 66 2.91 -11.04 -6.96
N GLN A 67 2.67 -9.75 -6.72
CA GLN A 67 3.71 -8.83 -6.25
C GLN A 67 3.97 -8.97 -4.74
N PHE A 68 2.91 -8.97 -3.92
CA PHE A 68 3.04 -8.81 -2.46
C PHE A 68 2.86 -10.12 -1.68
N SER A 69 2.11 -11.09 -2.20
CA SER A 69 1.79 -12.32 -1.45
C SER A 69 2.56 -13.56 -1.89
N ARG A 70 3.46 -13.44 -2.88
CA ARG A 70 4.12 -14.60 -3.51
C ARG A 70 5.10 -15.36 -2.61
N ARG A 71 5.73 -14.69 -1.64
CA ARG A 71 6.82 -15.25 -0.80
C ARG A 71 6.56 -15.15 0.70
N TYR A 72 5.54 -14.42 1.12
CA TYR A 72 5.27 -14.18 2.53
C TYR A 72 3.92 -14.79 2.91
N THR A 73 3.72 -15.05 4.19
CA THR A 73 2.40 -15.41 4.67
C THR A 73 1.43 -14.26 4.37
N CYS A 74 0.31 -14.59 3.77
CA CYS A 74 -0.78 -13.67 3.48
C CYS A 74 -2.08 -14.43 3.73
N THR A 75 -3.04 -13.80 4.39
CA THR A 75 -4.37 -14.37 4.67
C THR A 75 -5.48 -13.57 4.00
N GLY A 76 -5.20 -12.34 3.60
CA GLY A 76 -6.15 -11.48 2.91
C GLY A 76 -5.45 -10.29 2.25
N MET A 77 -6.13 -9.71 1.27
CA MET A 77 -5.66 -8.56 0.52
C MET A 77 -6.84 -7.68 0.08
N TRP A 78 -6.66 -6.37 0.12
CA TRP A 78 -7.61 -5.39 -0.38
C TRP A 78 -6.94 -4.50 -1.41
N VAL A 79 -7.67 -4.11 -2.43
CA VAL A 79 -7.22 -3.14 -3.43
C VAL A 79 -8.26 -2.05 -3.62
N VAL A 80 -7.79 -0.83 -3.85
CA VAL A 80 -8.65 0.34 -4.07
C VAL A 80 -7.97 1.30 -5.04
N PRO A 81 -8.71 1.96 -5.95
CA PRO A 81 -8.17 3.04 -6.77
C PRO A 81 -7.58 4.17 -5.91
N SER A 82 -6.37 4.63 -6.22
CA SER A 82 -5.66 5.64 -5.43
C SER A 82 -6.40 6.98 -5.36
N ASP A 83 -7.19 7.33 -6.38
CA ASP A 83 -8.00 8.55 -6.45
C ASP A 83 -9.22 8.54 -5.49
N LEU A 84 -9.62 7.35 -5.01
CA LEU A 84 -10.71 7.18 -4.04
C LEU A 84 -10.22 7.12 -2.59
N VAL A 85 -8.90 7.17 -2.37
CA VAL A 85 -8.31 7.21 -1.02
C VAL A 85 -8.26 8.66 -0.54
N TRP A 86 -9.10 8.99 0.44
CA TRP A 86 -9.04 10.29 1.07
C TRP A 86 -7.97 10.29 2.17
N VAL A 87 -7.07 11.28 2.13
CA VAL A 87 -5.93 11.37 3.04
C VAL A 87 -5.96 12.69 3.80
N THR A 88 -5.65 12.64 5.09
CA THR A 88 -5.44 13.86 5.88
C THR A 88 -4.07 14.47 5.57
N SER A 89 -3.84 15.71 6.01
CA SER A 89 -2.48 16.24 6.12
C SER A 89 -1.68 15.43 7.14
N PHE A 90 -0.36 15.47 7.01
CA PHE A 90 0.55 14.94 8.03
C PHE A 90 0.66 15.92 9.19
N THR A 91 0.70 15.42 10.42
CA THR A 91 1.14 16.23 11.57
C THR A 91 2.66 16.27 11.65
N GLU A 92 3.19 17.38 12.15
CA GLU A 92 4.61 17.50 12.47
C GLU A 92 4.89 16.86 13.84
N LEU A 93 6.13 16.40 14.04
CA LEU A 93 6.59 15.78 15.29
C LEU A 93 5.76 14.54 15.71
N GLU A 94 5.49 14.37 17.01
CA GLU A 94 4.66 13.32 17.60
C GLU A 94 3.29 13.86 18.03
N GLU A 95 2.74 14.84 17.31
CA GLU A 95 1.42 15.38 17.59
C GLU A 95 0.31 14.45 17.06
N ASN A 96 -0.76 14.30 17.85
CA ASN A 96 -1.93 13.53 17.45
C ASN A 96 -2.81 14.36 16.51
N LEU A 97 -3.06 13.84 15.31
CA LEU A 97 -3.94 14.48 14.32
C LEU A 97 -5.34 14.76 14.89
N TYR A 98 -5.86 13.88 15.76
CA TYR A 98 -7.18 14.03 16.34
C TYR A 98 -7.35 15.32 17.15
N ASP A 99 -6.29 15.84 17.79
CA ASP A 99 -6.37 17.06 18.58
C ASP A 99 -6.76 18.28 17.72
N HIS A 100 -6.29 18.28 16.47
CA HIS A 100 -6.54 19.34 15.48
C HIS A 100 -7.95 19.32 14.86
N ILE A 101 -8.71 18.24 15.06
CA ILE A 101 -10.03 18.01 14.42
C ILE A 101 -11.20 18.56 15.26
N SER A 102 -10.94 18.98 16.51
CA SER A 102 -11.94 19.30 17.55
C SER A 102 -13.01 20.36 17.20
N ASN A 103 -12.83 21.16 16.16
CA ASN A 103 -13.73 22.29 15.82
C ASN A 103 -14.48 22.15 14.48
N MET A 104 -14.42 21.01 13.81
CA MET A 104 -15.14 20.84 12.54
C MET A 104 -16.63 20.58 12.79
N THR A 105 -17.48 21.58 12.54
CA THR A 105 -18.93 21.38 12.47
C THR A 105 -19.28 20.78 11.12
N THR A 106 -19.68 19.50 11.10
CA THR A 106 -19.99 18.81 9.84
C THR A 106 -21.38 19.22 9.35
N LYS A 107 -21.46 19.80 8.14
CA LYS A 107 -22.74 19.92 7.41
C LYS A 107 -22.99 18.64 6.61
N ALA A 108 -22.93 17.50 7.29
CA ALA A 108 -22.92 16.19 6.67
C ALA A 108 -24.25 15.93 5.92
N ARG A 109 -24.20 15.96 4.59
CA ARG A 109 -25.34 15.67 3.69
C ARG A 109 -25.00 14.44 2.87
N GLY A 110 -25.74 13.35 3.10
CA GLY A 110 -25.58 12.10 2.37
C GLY A 110 -26.22 10.92 3.09
N PRO A 111 -26.33 9.77 2.41
CA PRO A 111 -26.63 8.50 3.07
C PRO A 111 -25.51 8.12 4.03
N LEU A 112 -25.80 7.25 4.99
CA LEU A 112 -24.77 6.63 5.83
C LEU A 112 -24.06 5.56 4.99
N GLU A 113 -22.75 5.71 4.87
CA GLU A 113 -21.85 4.80 4.17
C GLU A 113 -20.77 4.32 5.14
N ASP A 114 -20.22 3.14 4.84
CA ASP A 114 -19.15 2.53 5.60
C ASP A 114 -17.78 3.01 5.11
N TYR A 115 -16.95 3.47 6.04
CA TYR A 115 -15.59 3.91 5.80
C TYR A 115 -14.59 3.07 6.59
N HIS A 116 -13.59 2.55 5.90
CA HIS A 116 -12.39 1.95 6.50
C HIS A 116 -11.38 3.04 6.86
N VAL A 117 -10.86 2.95 8.08
CA VAL A 117 -9.93 3.91 8.68
C VAL A 117 -8.56 3.26 8.81
N PHE A 118 -7.54 3.93 8.28
CA PHE A 118 -6.15 3.51 8.41
C PHE A 118 -5.32 4.58 9.09
N HIS A 119 -4.50 4.18 10.06
CA HIS A 119 -3.64 5.08 10.82
C HIS A 119 -2.17 4.90 10.43
N LEU A 120 -1.47 6.01 10.32
CA LEU A 120 -0.02 6.06 10.35
C LEU A 120 0.44 6.57 11.70
N ILE A 121 1.04 5.69 12.51
CA ILE A 121 1.50 6.03 13.86
C ILE A 121 2.90 6.66 13.85
N LYS A 122 3.76 6.26 12.90
CA LYS A 122 5.16 6.72 12.82
C LYS A 122 5.57 6.96 11.38
N ARG A 123 6.36 8.01 11.12
CA ARG A 123 6.92 8.28 9.79
C ARG A 123 7.78 7.11 9.31
N GLY A 124 7.72 6.83 8.01
CA GLY A 124 8.44 5.70 7.39
C GLY A 124 7.88 4.32 7.74
N LYS A 125 6.75 4.23 8.45
CA LYS A 125 5.96 3.00 8.59
C LYS A 125 4.77 3.02 7.63
N GLN A 126 4.08 1.88 7.54
CA GLN A 126 2.90 1.73 6.71
C GLN A 126 1.64 2.14 7.47
N HIS A 127 0.66 2.63 6.74
CA HIS A 127 -0.71 2.80 7.23
C HIS A 127 -1.29 1.45 7.58
N LYS A 128 -1.90 1.37 8.76
CA LYS A 128 -2.50 0.14 9.30
C LYS A 128 -3.97 0.34 9.53
N TYR A 129 -4.74 -0.66 9.15
CA TYR A 129 -6.18 -0.69 9.35
C TYR A 129 -6.50 -0.69 10.85
N GLU A 130 -7.26 0.31 11.29
CA GLU A 130 -7.70 0.44 12.68
C GLU A 130 -9.13 -0.08 12.85
N GLY A 131 -10.01 0.20 11.87
CA GLY A 131 -11.38 -0.27 11.90
C GLY A 131 -12.30 0.45 10.93
N GLN A 132 -13.60 0.25 11.13
CA GLN A 132 -14.67 0.81 10.29
C GLN A 132 -15.55 1.79 11.08
N VAL A 133 -16.01 2.84 10.42
CA VAL A 133 -16.97 3.83 10.93
C VAL A 133 -18.07 4.08 9.90
N GLN A 134 -19.25 4.45 10.38
CA GLN A 134 -20.36 4.87 9.53
C GLN A 134 -20.43 6.38 9.50
N ALA A 135 -20.46 6.96 8.31
CA ALA A 135 -20.48 8.39 8.12
C ALA A 135 -21.17 8.78 6.82
N LYS A 136 -21.44 10.07 6.67
CA LYS A 136 -22.13 10.61 5.48
C LYS A 136 -21.18 11.33 4.51
N ASP A 137 -20.01 11.71 5.00
CA ASP A 137 -18.92 12.30 4.23
C ASP A 137 -17.58 11.99 4.93
N GLN A 138 -16.47 12.36 4.31
CA GLN A 138 -15.11 12.13 4.81
C GLN A 138 -14.79 12.90 6.11
N GLN A 139 -15.30 14.13 6.27
CA GLN A 139 -15.13 14.93 7.50
C GLN A 139 -15.93 14.34 8.67
N HIS A 140 -17.15 13.87 8.42
CA HIS A 140 -17.97 13.14 9.38
C HIS A 140 -17.30 11.81 9.74
N ALA A 141 -16.74 11.09 8.76
CA ALA A 141 -15.98 9.86 9.02
C ALA A 141 -14.77 10.12 9.93
N LEU A 142 -14.07 11.24 9.74
CA LEU A 142 -12.95 11.64 10.58
C LEU A 142 -13.39 11.94 12.03
N LEU A 143 -14.53 12.61 12.21
CA LEU A 143 -15.11 12.86 13.53
C LEU A 143 -15.52 11.56 14.23
N MET A 144 -16.21 10.67 13.52
CA MET A 144 -16.59 9.35 14.06
C MET A 144 -15.36 8.49 14.37
N ALA A 145 -14.29 8.60 13.56
CA ALA A 145 -13.03 7.92 13.81
C ALA A 145 -12.33 8.47 15.06
N LYS A 146 -12.40 9.78 15.31
CA LYS A 146 -11.92 10.40 16.55
C LYS A 146 -12.66 9.83 17.75
N GLU A 147 -13.99 9.85 17.74
CA GLU A 147 -14.80 9.34 18.86
C GLU A 147 -14.54 7.87 19.19
N LYS A 148 -14.26 7.06 18.16
CA LYS A 148 -14.10 5.60 18.30
C LYS A 148 -12.67 5.14 18.57
N PHE A 149 -11.68 5.78 17.97
CA PHE A 149 -10.30 5.26 17.92
C PHE A 149 -9.26 6.17 18.59
N ASP A 150 -9.63 7.38 19.00
CA ASP A 150 -8.71 8.25 19.74
C ASP A 150 -8.41 7.65 21.12
N ASN A 151 -7.19 7.13 21.27
CA ASN A 151 -6.71 6.47 22.47
C ASN A 151 -5.54 7.23 23.12
N GLY A 152 -5.34 8.50 22.73
CA GLY A 152 -4.25 9.35 23.20
C GLY A 152 -2.86 9.01 22.63
N LYS A 153 -2.74 7.99 21.77
CA LYS A 153 -1.49 7.75 21.03
C LYS A 153 -1.41 8.70 19.83
N PRO A 154 -0.21 9.16 19.47
CA PRO A 154 -0.04 10.04 18.32
C PRO A 154 -0.36 9.30 17.02
N VAL A 155 -1.32 9.84 16.28
CA VAL A 155 -1.64 9.45 14.90
C VAL A 155 -1.18 10.57 13.98
N LEU A 156 -0.26 10.28 13.07
CA LEU A 156 0.37 11.28 12.21
C LEU A 156 -0.40 11.54 10.93
N ASN A 157 -1.10 10.53 10.43
CA ASN A 157 -1.86 10.60 9.19
C ASN A 157 -2.98 9.56 9.20
N ILE A 158 -4.12 9.90 8.61
CA ILE A 158 -5.28 9.02 8.51
C ILE A 158 -5.69 8.92 7.05
N TRP A 159 -5.92 7.68 6.59
CA TRP A 159 -6.60 7.41 5.32
C TRP A 159 -8.02 6.93 5.59
N LEU A 160 -8.96 7.45 4.80
CA LEU A 160 -10.37 7.08 4.82
C LEU A 160 -10.77 6.58 3.44
N ILE A 161 -11.38 5.40 3.41
CA ILE A 161 -11.72 4.69 2.18
C ILE A 161 -13.13 4.13 2.31
N LYS A 162 -14.02 4.37 1.35
CA LYS A 162 -15.36 3.79 1.39
C LYS A 162 -15.29 2.29 1.13
N SER A 163 -16.06 1.50 1.88
CA SER A 163 -16.09 0.04 1.71
C SER A 163 -16.55 -0.39 0.31
N VAL A 164 -17.45 0.38 -0.32
CA VAL A 164 -17.99 0.08 -1.66
C VAL A 164 -16.97 0.26 -2.78
N ASP A 165 -15.92 1.04 -2.56
CA ASP A 165 -14.89 1.34 -3.55
C ASP A 165 -13.73 0.33 -3.50
N MET A 166 -13.72 -0.56 -2.49
CA MET A 166 -12.66 -1.52 -2.25
C MET A 166 -13.01 -2.90 -2.81
N ARG A 167 -12.07 -3.50 -3.55
CA ARG A 167 -12.12 -4.94 -3.83
C ARG A 167 -11.46 -5.67 -2.67
N ILE A 168 -12.30 -6.22 -1.79
CA ILE A 168 -11.91 -6.93 -0.57
C ILE A 168 -11.87 -8.45 -0.86
N THR A 169 -10.87 -9.15 -0.33
CA THR A 169 -10.81 -10.63 -0.33
C THR A 169 -12.09 -11.25 0.24
N THR A 170 -12.66 -12.20 -0.49
CA THR A 170 -13.79 -13.05 -0.07
C THR A 170 -13.32 -14.38 0.51
N GLU A 171 -14.23 -15.17 1.08
CA GLU A 171 -13.91 -16.53 1.57
C GLU A 171 -13.37 -17.44 0.45
N GLU A 172 -13.90 -17.31 -0.77
CA GLU A 172 -13.44 -18.07 -1.94
C GLU A 172 -12.01 -17.67 -2.33
N ASP A 173 -11.69 -16.37 -2.26
CA ASP A 173 -10.35 -15.86 -2.56
C ASP A 173 -9.30 -16.38 -1.57
N GLN A 174 -9.66 -16.67 -0.32
CA GLN A 174 -8.69 -17.13 0.69
C GLN A 174 -8.03 -18.47 0.33
N ILE A 175 -8.69 -19.29 -0.48
CA ILE A 175 -8.15 -20.56 -0.98
C ILE A 175 -6.82 -20.34 -1.72
N ILE A 176 -6.62 -19.17 -2.34
CA ILE A 176 -5.39 -18.76 -3.02
C ILE A 176 -4.15 -18.97 -2.14
N TRP A 177 -4.26 -18.64 -0.85
CA TRP A 177 -3.12 -18.64 0.08
C TRP A 177 -3.01 -19.90 0.94
N SER A 178 -3.98 -20.80 0.86
CA SER A 178 -4.00 -22.07 1.63
C SER A 178 -2.72 -22.89 1.48
N THR A 179 -2.16 -22.94 0.27
CA THR A 179 -0.97 -23.76 -0.07
C THR A 179 0.37 -23.05 0.20
N LEU A 180 0.38 -21.78 0.64
CA LEU A 180 1.63 -21.05 0.85
C LEU A 180 2.50 -21.66 1.95
N LYS A 181 1.88 -22.26 2.98
CA LYS A 181 2.58 -22.90 4.11
C LYS A 181 3.47 -24.08 3.68
N GLU A 182 3.17 -24.70 2.54
CA GLU A 182 3.87 -25.88 2.02
C GLU A 182 5.04 -25.53 1.08
N LYS A 183 5.14 -24.26 0.65
CA LYS A 183 6.13 -23.79 -0.35
C LYS A 183 7.44 -23.28 0.29
N THR A 184 7.95 -23.99 1.31
CA THR A 184 9.15 -23.62 2.07
C THR A 184 10.47 -23.69 1.28
N HIS A 185 10.49 -24.36 0.13
CA HIS A 185 11.67 -24.54 -0.73
C HIS A 185 12.15 -23.25 -1.45
N ARG A 186 11.38 -22.16 -1.34
CA ARG A 186 11.69 -20.87 -1.98
C ARG A 186 12.34 -19.85 -1.03
N ASP A 187 12.43 -20.16 0.25
CA ASP A 187 13.12 -19.31 1.23
C ASP A 187 14.61 -19.66 1.29
N VAL A 188 15.50 -18.68 1.11
CA VAL A 188 16.95 -18.89 1.31
C VAL A 188 17.24 -19.40 2.73
N ILE A 189 16.36 -19.09 3.69
CA ILE A 189 16.40 -19.57 5.09
C ILE A 189 16.23 -21.10 5.18
N SER A 190 15.52 -21.74 4.26
CA SER A 190 15.36 -23.21 4.26
C SER A 190 16.65 -23.93 3.84
N TYR A 191 17.52 -23.25 3.11
CA TYR A 191 18.88 -23.73 2.87
C TYR A 191 19.71 -23.41 4.10
N ARG A 192 19.82 -24.37 5.02
CA ARG A 192 20.72 -24.38 6.18
C ARG A 192 22.22 -24.39 5.77
N ALA A 193 22.64 -23.46 4.92
CA ALA A 193 24.03 -23.31 4.50
C ALA A 193 24.92 -22.91 5.69
N GLY A 194 24.40 -22.07 6.59
CA GLY A 194 25.07 -21.70 7.84
C GLY A 194 25.34 -22.90 8.75
N ASP A 195 24.35 -23.78 8.96
CA ASP A 195 24.53 -24.98 9.79
C ASP A 195 25.50 -25.99 9.15
N ARG A 196 25.47 -26.11 7.81
CA ARG A 196 26.43 -26.96 7.08
C ARG A 196 27.85 -26.42 7.20
N LEU A 197 28.04 -25.11 7.11
CA LEU A 197 29.34 -24.46 7.27
C LEU A 197 29.87 -24.57 8.71
N LYS A 198 28.98 -24.44 9.71
CA LYS A 198 29.33 -24.61 11.13
C LYS A 198 29.77 -26.04 11.43
N LYS A 199 29.01 -27.04 10.97
CA LYS A 199 29.37 -28.47 11.09
C LYS A 199 30.67 -28.84 10.38
N PHE A 200 30.99 -28.17 9.26
CA PHE A 200 32.26 -28.37 8.57
C PHE A 200 33.44 -27.82 9.39
N LYS A 201 33.32 -26.59 9.91
CA LYS A 201 34.36 -25.97 10.76
C LYS A 201 34.59 -26.71 12.08
N GLU A 202 33.54 -27.25 12.69
CA GLU A 202 33.64 -28.07 13.90
C GLU A 202 34.36 -29.41 13.65
N LYS A 203 34.35 -29.93 12.42
CA LYS A 203 35.09 -31.14 12.04
C LYS A 203 36.56 -30.92 11.67
N GLU A 204 36.94 -29.72 11.26
CA GLU A 204 38.37 -29.40 10.98
C GLU A 204 39.14 -28.98 12.25
N ASN A 205 38.43 -28.54 13.29
CA ASN A 205 39.03 -28.06 14.53
C ASN A 205 39.00 -29.08 15.69
N GLY A 206 38.61 -30.33 15.44
CA GLY A 206 38.60 -31.43 16.43
C GLY A 206 39.27 -32.66 15.86
#